data_AF-A0A8B8UY68-F1
#
_entry.id   AF-A0A8B8UY68-F1
#
_cell.length_a   1.000
_cell.length_b   1.000
_cell.length_c   1.000
_cell.angle_alpha   90.00
_cell.angle_beta   90.00
_cell.angle_gamma   90.00
#
_symmetry.space_group_name_H-M   'P 1'
#
loop_
_entity.id
_entity.type
_entity.pdbx_description
1 polymer ?
#
loop_
_entity_poly.entity_id
_entity_poly.type
_entity_poly.pdbx_seq_one_letter_code
_entity_poly.pdbx_strand_id
1 'polypeptide(L)'
;MGSGDLNLLKSWNPKLMKNRKKVWETEQDLINEQQKLNTRLKEIEKERELNELLNESNKNKPDALKNDLALKKSGLEWMYQDAKLSDEKEDYLLGKKKLDSSILNQPATMTARATTTATVSGAATPISSQKKKSKLLKDDPMSKFKVTKQQTRTPNAVKKRTTPQRGKSLSKPAPDLDY
;
A
#
# COMPACT_ATOMS: atom_id res chain seq x y z
N MET A 1 -43.15 13.49 40.40
CA MET A 1 -42.17 12.38 40.37
C MET A 1 -41.12 12.64 39.29
N GLY A 2 -40.19 13.57 39.50
CA GLY A 2 -39.15 13.92 38.53
C GLY A 2 -37.77 13.85 39.17
N SER A 3 -37.34 12.65 39.56
CA SER A 3 -36.04 12.41 40.19
C SER A 3 -35.12 11.68 39.22
N GLY A 4 -34.73 12.37 38.14
CA GLY A 4 -33.67 11.92 37.23
C GLY A 4 -32.46 12.84 37.36
N ASP A 5 -31.24 12.30 37.28
CA ASP A 5 -30.01 13.10 37.31
C ASP A 5 -30.02 14.12 36.17
N LEU A 6 -30.11 15.41 36.54
CA LEU A 6 -30.13 16.56 35.63
C LEU A 6 -28.94 16.57 34.66
N ASN A 7 -27.81 15.97 35.07
CA ASN A 7 -26.62 15.91 34.23
C ASN A 7 -26.80 15.01 33.02
N LEU A 8 -27.72 14.02 33.03
CA LEU A 8 -27.99 13.18 31.87
C LEU A 8 -28.69 13.93 30.74
N LEU A 9 -29.28 15.10 31.02
CA LEU A 9 -29.86 15.97 29.99
C LEU A 9 -28.81 16.89 29.35
N LYS A 10 -27.59 16.94 29.90
CA LYS A 10 -26.53 17.82 29.40
C LYS A 10 -25.67 17.10 28.34
N SER A 11 -25.49 17.76 27.20
CA SER A 11 -24.75 17.21 26.05
C SER A 11 -23.26 17.00 26.30
N TRP A 12 -22.66 17.70 27.26
CA TRP A 12 -21.24 17.56 27.61
C TRP A 12 -20.97 16.40 28.59
N ASN A 13 -22.00 15.78 29.18
CA ASN A 13 -21.81 14.73 30.18
C ASN A 13 -21.15 13.49 29.55
N PRO A 14 -19.96 13.05 30.01
CA PRO A 14 -19.28 11.89 29.43
C PRO A 14 -20.03 10.57 29.68
N LYS A 15 -20.87 10.50 30.71
CA LYS A 15 -21.64 9.30 31.05
C LYS A 15 -22.78 9.04 30.06
N LEU A 16 -23.19 10.04 29.28
CA LEU A 16 -24.24 9.91 28.27
C LEU A 16 -23.82 8.91 27.18
N MET A 17 -24.69 7.95 26.86
CA MET A 17 -24.38 6.86 25.91
C MET A 17 -23.87 7.34 24.55
N LYS A 18 -24.39 8.48 24.04
CA LYS A 18 -23.92 9.05 22.77
C LYS A 18 -22.46 9.52 22.84
N ASN A 19 -22.04 10.06 23.98
CA ASN A 19 -20.68 10.54 24.17
C ASN A 19 -19.71 9.39 24.39
N ARG A 20 -20.12 8.39 25.19
CA ARG A 20 -19.37 7.14 25.34
C ARG A 20 -19.14 6.46 23.99
N LYS A 21 -20.17 6.44 23.13
CA LYS A 21 -20.05 5.90 21.77
C LYS A 21 -19.02 6.66 20.93
N LYS A 22 -19.05 8.00 20.96
CA LYS A 22 -18.05 8.81 20.24
C LYS A 22 -16.63 8.55 20.72
N VAL A 23 -16.43 8.49 22.04
CA VAL A 23 -15.13 8.17 22.64
C VAL A 23 -14.66 6.80 22.18
N TRP A 24 -15.54 5.80 22.25
CA TRP A 24 -15.24 4.44 21.80
C TRP A 24 -14.89 4.37 20.31
N GLU A 25 -15.60 5.10 19.44
CA GLU A 25 -15.29 5.19 18.01
C GLU A 25 -13.89 5.77 17.79
N THR A 26 -13.55 6.87 18.48
CA THR A 26 -12.22 7.49 18.36
C THR A 26 -11.10 6.61 18.92
N GLU A 27 -11.35 5.88 20.02
CA GLU A 27 -10.40 4.93 20.59
C GLU A 27 -10.18 3.75 19.63
N GLN A 28 -11.26 3.23 19.03
CA GLN A 28 -11.19 2.14 18.07
C GLN A 28 -10.41 2.53 16.81
N ASP A 29 -10.62 3.74 16.30
CA ASP A 29 -9.86 4.26 15.17
C ASP A 29 -8.37 4.42 15.51
N LEU A 30 -8.06 4.93 16.70
CA LEU A 30 -6.69 5.06 17.19
C LEU A 30 -6.01 3.69 17.33
N ILE A 31 -6.70 2.68 17.88
CA ILE A 31 -6.20 1.30 17.98
C ILE A 31 -5.91 0.74 16.57
N ASN A 32 -6.78 0.99 15.59
CA ASN A 32 -6.58 0.55 14.22
C ASN A 32 -5.36 1.23 13.57
N GLU A 33 -5.16 2.52 13.82
CA GLU A 33 -3.98 3.25 13.35
C GLU A 33 -2.70 2.72 13.99
N GLN A 34 -2.69 2.54 15.32
CA GLN A 34 -1.57 1.95 16.05
C GLN A 34 -1.24 0.54 15.54
N GLN A 35 -2.24 -0.28 15.26
CA GLN A 35 -2.02 -1.62 14.70
C GLN A 35 -1.34 -1.53 13.33
N LYS A 36 -1.79 -0.65 12.44
CA LYS A 36 -1.16 -0.43 11.12
C LYS A 36 0.27 0.10 11.24
N LEU A 37 0.54 0.98 12.20
CA LEU A 37 1.89 1.46 12.47
C LEU A 37 2.77 0.33 13.00
N ASN A 38 2.27 -0.49 13.92
CA ASN A 38 3.01 -1.63 14.45
C ASN A 38 3.33 -2.67 13.37
N THR A 39 2.42 -2.93 12.42
CA THR A 39 2.74 -3.82 11.29
C THR A 39 3.83 -3.22 10.41
N ARG A 40 3.78 -1.91 10.12
CA ARG A 40 4.81 -1.20 9.34
C ARG A 40 6.17 -1.20 10.04
N LEU A 41 6.20 -0.95 11.35
CA LEU A 41 7.43 -1.00 12.13
C LEU A 41 8.06 -2.39 12.11
N LYS A 42 7.25 -3.44 12.24
CA LYS A 42 7.72 -4.83 12.10
C LYS A 42 8.24 -5.15 10.71
N GLU A 43 7.64 -4.61 9.66
CA GLU A 43 8.16 -4.74 8.29
C GLU A 43 9.52 -4.07 8.14
N ILE A 44 9.68 -2.83 8.62
CA ILE A 44 10.94 -2.09 8.60
C ILE A 44 12.03 -2.81 9.41
N GLU A 45 11.68 -3.37 10.57
CA GLU A 45 12.63 -4.11 11.41
C GLU A 45 13.12 -5.38 10.71
N LYS A 46 12.23 -6.12 10.04
CA LYS A 46 12.60 -7.28 9.21
C LYS A 46 13.47 -6.88 8.03
N GLU A 47 13.16 -5.78 7.35
CA GLU A 47 13.98 -5.26 6.25
C GLU A 47 15.38 -4.87 6.75
N ARG A 48 15.46 -4.27 7.95
CA ARG A 48 16.73 -3.91 8.59
C ARG A 48 17.54 -5.14 8.97
N GLU A 49 16.93 -6.13 9.61
CA GLU A 49 17.58 -7.40 9.98
C GLU A 49 18.10 -8.14 8.74
N LEU A 50 17.29 -8.23 7.68
CA LEU A 50 17.71 -8.84 6.43
C LEU A 50 18.87 -8.08 5.78
N ASN A 51 18.83 -6.75 5.78
CA ASN A 51 19.92 -5.93 5.26
C ASN A 51 21.20 -6.07 6.11
N GLU A 52 21.08 -6.18 7.43
CA GLU A 52 22.22 -6.42 8.33
C GLU A 52 22.89 -7.77 8.05
N LEU A 53 22.11 -8.86 7.98
CA LEU A 53 22.61 -10.17 7.56
C LEU A 53 23.27 -10.13 6.17
N LEU A 54 22.69 -9.37 5.24
CA LEU A 54 23.25 -9.14 3.92
C LEU A 54 24.61 -8.42 4.00
N ASN A 55 24.72 -7.42 4.85
CA ASN A 55 25.95 -6.65 5.05
C ASN A 55 27.06 -7.50 5.68
N GLU A 56 26.71 -8.32 6.67
CA GLU A 56 27.65 -9.22 7.32
C GLU A 56 28.16 -10.30 6.36
N SER A 57 27.26 -10.92 5.60
CA SER A 57 27.65 -11.91 4.58
C SER A 57 28.50 -11.32 3.45
N ASN A 58 28.31 -10.03 3.12
CA ASN A 58 29.16 -9.30 2.18
C ASN A 58 30.58 -9.08 2.66
N LYS A 59 30.79 -8.76 3.94
CA LYS A 59 32.13 -8.45 4.49
C LYS A 59 33.12 -9.60 4.26
N ASN A 60 32.62 -10.83 4.21
CA ASN A 60 33.43 -12.05 4.09
C ASN A 60 33.51 -12.62 2.66
N LYS A 61 32.88 -12.01 1.64
CA LYS A 61 32.82 -12.55 0.26
C LYS A 61 33.78 -11.86 -0.73
N PRO A 62 34.28 -12.59 -1.74
CA PRO A 62 35.12 -12.04 -2.81
C PRO A 62 34.35 -11.06 -3.72
N ASP A 63 35.08 -10.14 -4.37
CA ASP A 63 34.52 -8.96 -5.06
C ASP A 63 33.50 -9.26 -6.16
N ALA A 64 33.59 -10.42 -6.83
CA ALA A 64 32.61 -10.83 -7.85
C ALA A 64 31.18 -11.02 -7.29
N LEU A 65 31.05 -11.44 -6.02
CA LEU A 65 29.75 -11.62 -5.36
C LEU A 65 29.17 -10.32 -4.79
N LYS A 66 29.99 -9.26 -4.69
CA LYS A 66 29.55 -7.95 -4.17
C LYS A 66 28.66 -7.22 -5.19
N ASN A 67 28.93 -7.38 -6.49
CA ASN A 67 28.12 -6.79 -7.55
C ASN A 67 26.69 -7.35 -7.59
N ASP A 68 26.53 -8.67 -7.45
CA ASP A 68 25.21 -9.33 -7.39
C ASP A 68 24.35 -8.79 -6.24
N LEU A 69 24.98 -8.52 -5.10
CA LEU A 69 24.27 -8.09 -3.90
C LEU A 69 23.95 -6.59 -3.87
N ALA A 70 24.77 -5.77 -4.55
CA ALA A 70 24.45 -4.38 -4.84
C ALA A 70 23.19 -4.26 -5.72
N LEU A 71 23.03 -5.17 -6.68
CA LEU A 71 21.83 -5.26 -7.54
C LEU A 71 20.58 -5.62 -6.72
N LYS A 72 20.70 -6.54 -5.75
CA LYS A 72 19.62 -6.88 -4.79
C LYS A 72 19.20 -5.69 -3.93
N LYS A 73 20.15 -4.95 -3.35
CA LYS A 73 19.86 -3.74 -2.57
C LYS A 73 19.20 -2.64 -3.38
N SER A 74 19.62 -2.47 -4.63
CA SER A 74 19.05 -1.47 -5.53
C SER A 74 17.65 -1.86 -6.04
N GLY A 75 17.19 -3.09 -5.78
CA GLY A 75 15.97 -3.64 -6.37
C GLY A 75 16.09 -3.86 -7.88
N LEU A 76 17.30 -3.81 -8.44
CA LEU A 76 17.60 -3.99 -9.86
C LEU A 76 17.90 -5.46 -10.20
N GLU A 77 17.91 -6.34 -9.20
CA GLU A 77 18.05 -7.79 -9.36
C GLU A 77 17.17 -8.33 -10.48
N TRP A 78 15.87 -8.04 -10.46
CA TRP A 78 14.92 -8.58 -11.44
C TRP A 78 15.24 -8.15 -12.88
N MET A 79 15.85 -6.98 -13.06
CA MET A 79 16.20 -6.44 -14.37
C MET A 79 17.48 -7.07 -14.91
N TYR A 80 18.48 -7.31 -14.05
CA TYR A 80 19.76 -7.90 -14.46
C TYR A 80 19.79 -9.44 -14.37
N GLN A 81 18.79 -10.05 -13.73
CA GLN A 81 18.60 -11.49 -13.71
C GLN A 81 18.37 -12.04 -15.13
N ASP A 82 17.61 -11.33 -15.97
CA ASP A 82 17.33 -11.71 -17.36
C ASP A 82 18.56 -11.57 -18.26
N ALA A 83 19.46 -10.62 -17.96
CA ALA A 83 20.72 -10.46 -18.69
C ALA A 83 21.67 -11.66 -18.48
N LYS A 84 21.67 -12.29 -17.29
CA LYS A 84 22.43 -13.53 -17.08
C LYS A 84 21.86 -14.74 -17.85
N LEU A 85 20.56 -14.73 -18.16
CA LEU A 85 19.92 -15.73 -19.01
C LEU A 85 20.09 -15.40 -20.49
N SER A 86 20.56 -14.20 -20.84
CA SER A 86 20.81 -13.83 -22.23
C SER A 86 21.97 -14.62 -22.80
N ASP A 87 23.01 -14.97 -22.04
CA ASP A 87 24.11 -15.80 -22.55
C ASP A 87 23.62 -17.15 -23.12
N GLU A 88 22.74 -17.84 -22.40
CA GLU A 88 22.16 -19.10 -22.90
C GLU A 88 21.26 -18.86 -24.11
N LYS A 89 20.43 -17.81 -24.06
CA LYS A 89 19.55 -17.41 -25.17
C LYS A 89 20.36 -17.00 -26.40
N GLU A 90 21.44 -16.27 -26.23
CA GLU A 90 22.39 -15.83 -27.25
C GLU A 90 23.10 -17.02 -27.87
N ASP A 91 23.51 -18.01 -27.07
CA ASP A 91 24.07 -19.27 -27.58
C ASP A 91 23.08 -20.05 -28.47
N TYR A 92 21.79 -20.02 -28.16
CA TYR A 92 20.76 -20.59 -29.03
C TYR A 92 20.53 -19.75 -30.31
N LEU A 93 20.55 -18.42 -30.20
CA LEU A 93 20.42 -17.49 -31.34
C LEU A 93 21.65 -17.55 -32.27
N LEU A 94 22.84 -17.74 -31.73
CA LEU A 94 24.11 -17.89 -32.45
C LEU A 94 24.34 -19.33 -32.94
N GLY A 95 23.42 -20.26 -32.65
CA GLY A 95 23.49 -21.66 -33.08
C GLY A 95 24.62 -22.46 -32.44
N LYS A 96 25.19 -21.98 -31.33
CA LYS A 96 26.23 -22.66 -30.56
C LYS A 96 25.66 -23.85 -29.78
N LYS A 97 24.40 -23.75 -29.32
CA LYS A 97 23.68 -24.84 -28.63
C LYS A 97 22.52 -25.34 -29.49
N LYS A 98 22.34 -26.66 -29.55
CA LYS A 98 21.21 -27.31 -30.23
C LYS A 98 19.91 -27.05 -29.46
N LEU A 99 18.85 -26.70 -30.18
CA LEU A 99 17.51 -26.54 -29.61
C LEU A 99 16.96 -27.91 -29.21
N ASP A 100 16.83 -28.16 -27.91
CA ASP A 100 16.13 -29.35 -27.42
C ASP A 100 14.62 -29.21 -27.63
N SER A 101 13.97 -30.29 -28.07
CA SER A 101 12.52 -30.36 -28.33
C SER A 101 11.66 -30.05 -27.09
N SER A 102 12.24 -30.13 -25.90
CA SER A 102 11.60 -29.71 -24.64
C SER A 102 11.39 -28.19 -24.53
N ILE A 103 12.21 -27.38 -25.20
CA ILE A 103 12.11 -25.90 -25.20
C ILE A 103 11.05 -25.46 -26.20
N LEU A 104 10.95 -26.15 -27.35
CA LEU A 104 9.98 -25.86 -28.39
C LEU A 104 8.53 -26.18 -27.97
N ASN A 105 8.35 -27.20 -27.13
CA ASN A 105 7.04 -27.62 -26.62
C ASN A 105 6.58 -26.87 -25.36
N GLN A 106 7.35 -25.89 -24.87
CA GLN A 106 6.93 -25.08 -23.73
C GLN A 106 5.91 -24.04 -24.22
N PRO A 107 4.64 -24.08 -23.76
CA PRO A 107 3.68 -23.04 -24.13
C PRO A 107 4.20 -21.69 -23.64
N ALA A 108 4.01 -20.62 -24.44
CA ALA A 108 4.47 -19.25 -24.19
C ALA A 108 3.78 -18.56 -22.98
N THR A 109 3.75 -19.22 -21.83
CA THR A 109 3.09 -18.81 -20.60
C THR A 109 4.09 -18.86 -19.44
N MET A 110 5.20 -18.12 -19.53
CA MET A 110 6.06 -17.83 -18.38
C MET A 110 6.53 -16.37 -18.37
N THR A 111 5.58 -15.43 -18.33
CA THR A 111 5.80 -14.04 -17.89
C THR A 111 4.65 -13.55 -16.99
N ALA A 112 4.05 -14.45 -16.21
CA ALA A 112 3.05 -14.11 -15.19
C ALA A 112 3.21 -15.02 -13.96
N ARG A 113 4.27 -14.82 -13.17
CA ARG A 113 4.38 -15.47 -11.85
C ARG A 113 3.48 -14.70 -10.87
N ALA A 114 2.24 -15.16 -10.76
CA ALA A 114 1.25 -14.69 -9.82
C ALA A 114 1.70 -14.92 -8.36
N THR A 115 1.83 -13.84 -7.59
CA THR A 115 1.71 -13.86 -6.13
C THR A 115 0.24 -13.69 -5.78
N THR A 116 -0.52 -14.78 -5.80
CA THR A 116 -1.86 -14.80 -5.21
C THR A 116 -2.05 -16.11 -4.46
N THR A 117 -1.79 -16.04 -3.16
CA THR A 117 -2.26 -17.03 -2.18
C THR A 117 -3.78 -17.10 -2.26
N ALA A 118 -4.27 -18.20 -2.83
CA ALA A 118 -5.67 -18.53 -2.92
C ALA A 118 -6.15 -19.11 -1.58
N THR A 119 -7.06 -18.40 -0.91
CA THR A 119 -7.99 -18.99 0.05
C THR A 119 -9.37 -19.08 -0.59
N VAL A 120 -9.63 -20.28 -1.09
CA VAL A 120 -10.88 -21.05 -1.12
C VAL A 120 -12.24 -20.31 -1.10
N SER A 121 -13.05 -20.64 -2.12
CA SER A 121 -14.35 -21.33 -2.03
C SER A 121 -15.49 -20.69 -2.84
N GLY A 122 -16.19 -21.54 -3.61
CA GLY A 122 -17.62 -21.32 -3.89
C GLY A 122 -18.06 -21.24 -5.34
N ALA A 123 -18.30 -22.41 -5.93
CA ALA A 123 -19.43 -22.76 -6.81
C ALA A 123 -19.61 -22.06 -8.18
N ALA A 124 -19.52 -22.90 -9.21
CA ALA A 124 -19.89 -22.60 -10.59
C ALA A 124 -21.41 -22.34 -10.73
N THR A 125 -21.75 -21.22 -11.38
CA THR A 125 -23.07 -20.98 -11.99
C THR A 125 -22.85 -20.33 -13.36
N PRO A 126 -23.48 -20.81 -14.44
CA PRO A 126 -23.31 -20.24 -15.78
C PRO A 126 -24.37 -19.16 -16.02
N ILE A 127 -24.08 -17.88 -15.74
CA ILE A 127 -24.98 -16.77 -16.13
C ILE A 127 -24.19 -15.50 -16.49
N SER A 128 -24.52 -14.97 -17.68
CA SER A 128 -24.31 -13.61 -18.19
C SER A 128 -22.85 -13.09 -18.31
N SER A 129 -22.31 -13.23 -19.51
CA SER A 129 -21.02 -12.68 -19.98
C SER A 129 -21.00 -11.14 -20.14
N GLN A 130 -22.14 -10.46 -20.03
CA GLN A 130 -22.20 -9.00 -20.15
C GLN A 130 -21.97 -8.25 -18.83
N LYS A 131 -22.34 -8.80 -17.67
CA LYS A 131 -22.09 -8.15 -16.36
C LYS A 131 -20.67 -8.33 -15.83
N LYS A 132 -19.92 -9.35 -16.27
CA LYS A 132 -18.55 -9.61 -15.80
C LYS A 132 -17.54 -8.58 -16.34
N LYS A 133 -17.72 -8.10 -17.57
CA LYS A 133 -16.82 -7.11 -18.20
C LYS A 133 -16.78 -5.79 -17.42
N SER A 134 -17.92 -5.30 -16.93
CA SER A 134 -17.97 -4.03 -16.19
C SER A 134 -17.40 -4.10 -14.77
N LYS A 135 -17.33 -5.29 -14.17
CA LYS A 135 -16.63 -5.51 -12.89
C LYS A 135 -15.12 -5.65 -13.10
N LEU A 136 -14.69 -6.45 -14.08
CA LEU A 136 -13.27 -6.58 -14.45
C LEU A 136 -12.62 -5.23 -14.82
N LEU A 137 -13.37 -4.34 -15.49
CA LEU A 137 -12.90 -3.00 -15.84
C LEU A 137 -12.77 -2.03 -14.65
N LYS A 138 -13.42 -2.33 -13.51
CA LYS A 138 -13.33 -1.52 -12.27
C LYS A 138 -12.20 -1.99 -11.37
N ASP A 139 -11.84 -3.27 -11.49
CA ASP A 139 -10.74 -3.88 -10.75
C ASP A 139 -9.39 -3.76 -11.49
N ASP A 140 -9.39 -3.28 -12.74
CA ASP A 140 -8.17 -2.93 -13.49
C ASP A 140 -7.48 -1.70 -12.84
N PRO A 141 -6.22 -1.80 -12.38
CA PRO A 141 -5.47 -0.69 -11.76
C PRO A 141 -5.39 0.55 -12.66
N MET A 142 -5.44 0.38 -13.98
CA MET A 142 -5.34 1.45 -14.97
C MET A 142 -6.65 2.22 -15.16
N SER A 143 -7.78 1.67 -14.71
CA SER A 143 -9.08 2.35 -14.73
C SER A 143 -9.13 3.55 -13.78
N LYS A 144 -8.48 3.44 -12.61
CA LYS A 144 -8.42 4.49 -11.58
C LYS A 144 -7.74 5.76 -12.10
N PHE A 145 -6.66 5.61 -12.86
CA PHE A 145 -5.94 6.73 -13.48
C PHE A 145 -6.79 7.48 -14.51
N LYS A 146 -7.65 6.79 -15.27
CA LYS A 146 -8.56 7.43 -16.24
C LYS A 146 -9.62 8.29 -15.56
N VAL A 147 -10.18 7.82 -14.44
CA VAL A 147 -11.17 8.57 -13.64
C VAL A 147 -10.55 9.84 -13.07
N THR A 148 -9.37 9.76 -12.46
CA THR A 148 -8.66 10.94 -11.93
C THR A 148 -8.31 11.93 -13.04
N LYS A 149 -7.86 11.46 -14.20
CA LYS A 149 -7.54 12.32 -15.36
C LYS A 149 -8.79 12.97 -15.98
N GLN A 150 -9.97 12.35 -15.87
CA GLN A 150 -11.22 12.97 -16.33
C GLN A 150 -11.72 14.03 -15.34
N GLN A 151 -11.59 13.79 -14.03
CA GLN A 151 -11.96 14.76 -12.99
C GLN A 151 -11.11 16.04 -13.03
N THR A 152 -9.84 15.95 -13.42
CA THR A 152 -8.96 17.12 -13.56
C THR A 152 -9.15 17.89 -14.87
N ARG A 153 -9.94 17.36 -15.82
CA ARG A 153 -10.16 17.96 -17.15
C ARG A 153 -11.48 18.72 -17.29
N THR A 154 -12.34 18.76 -16.28
CA THR A 154 -13.49 19.68 -16.29
C THR A 154 -13.02 21.10 -15.94
N PRO A 155 -13.07 22.07 -16.88
CA PRO A 155 -12.66 23.44 -16.59
C PRO A 155 -13.76 24.18 -15.80
N ASN A 156 -13.35 24.87 -14.73
CA ASN A 156 -13.98 26.05 -14.15
C ASN A 156 -15.51 26.05 -13.89
N ALA A 157 -15.89 25.67 -12.68
CA ALA A 157 -16.99 26.34 -11.96
C ALA A 157 -16.38 27.17 -10.83
N VAL A 158 -16.08 28.44 -11.12
CA VAL A 158 -15.59 29.44 -10.17
C VAL A 158 -16.66 29.66 -9.10
N LYS A 159 -16.56 28.95 -7.97
CA LYS A 159 -17.22 29.34 -6.73
C LYS A 159 -16.34 30.39 -6.07
N LYS A 160 -16.77 31.65 -6.10
CA LYS A 160 -16.21 32.76 -5.31
C LYS A 160 -16.10 32.30 -3.86
N ARG A 161 -14.87 32.06 -3.38
CA ARG A 161 -14.59 31.89 -1.95
C ARG A 161 -14.68 33.28 -1.33
N THR A 162 -15.71 33.50 -0.52
CA THR A 162 -15.76 34.65 0.37
C THR A 162 -14.65 34.47 1.41
N THR A 163 -13.77 35.46 1.49
CA THR A 163 -12.74 35.57 2.52
C THR A 163 -13.41 35.81 3.87
N PRO A 164 -13.24 34.96 4.90
CA PRO A 164 -13.58 35.38 6.26
C PRO A 164 -12.52 36.38 6.71
N GLN A 165 -13.00 37.57 7.09
CA GLN A 165 -12.21 38.65 7.65
C GLN A 165 -11.28 38.15 8.76
N ARG A 166 -10.00 38.39 8.56
CA ARG A 166 -8.96 38.36 9.58
C ARG A 166 -9.31 39.41 10.63
N GLY A 167 -9.66 39.00 11.85
CA GLY A 167 -9.92 39.97 12.91
C GLY A 167 -10.44 39.40 14.23
N LYS A 168 -9.56 38.72 14.98
CA LYS A 168 -9.38 38.84 16.45
C LYS A 168 -8.35 37.79 16.90
N SER A 169 -7.12 38.24 17.13
CA SER A 169 -6.14 37.47 17.90
C SER A 169 -6.62 37.40 19.34
N LEU A 170 -6.81 36.19 19.87
CA LEU A 170 -7.01 35.98 21.30
C LEU A 170 -5.77 36.49 22.05
N SER A 171 -6.00 37.24 23.12
CA SER A 171 -4.98 37.78 24.00
C SER A 171 -4.12 36.67 24.59
N LYS A 172 -2.81 36.89 24.57
CA LYS A 172 -1.78 36.06 25.21
C LYS A 172 -2.10 35.93 26.71
N PRO A 173 -2.09 34.73 27.32
CA PRO A 173 -2.15 34.62 28.77
C PRO A 173 -0.85 35.18 29.37
N ALA A 174 -0.98 35.94 30.47
CA ALA A 174 0.15 36.48 31.22
C ALA A 174 1.04 35.34 31.77
N PRO A 175 2.37 35.53 31.83
CA PRO A 175 3.22 34.67 32.66
C PRO A 175 3.00 35.08 34.12
N ASP A 176 2.27 34.25 34.87
CA ASP A 176 2.22 34.40 36.32
C ASP A 176 3.61 34.05 36.90
N LEU A 177 4.17 35.13 37.46
CA LEU A 177 5.25 35.27 38.42
C LEU A 177 5.64 34.03 39.22
N ASP A 178 6.95 33.76 39.22
CA ASP A 178 7.65 33.02 40.27
C ASP A 178 7.37 33.66 41.64
N TYR A 179 6.92 32.84 42.60
CA TYR A 179 7.24 32.95 44.02
C TYR A 179 7.15 31.56 44.67
#